data_AF-A0A345W8D2-F1
#
_entry.id   AF-A0A345W8D2-F1
#
_cell.length_a   1.000
_cell.length_b   1.000
_cell.length_c   1.000
_cell.angle_alpha   90.00
_cell.angle_beta   90.00
_cell.angle_gamma   90.00
#
_symmetry.space_group_name_H-M   'P 1'
#
loop_
_entity.id
_entity.type
_entity.pdbx_description
1 polymer ?
#
loop_
_entity_poly.entity_id
_entity_poly.type
_entity_poly.pdbx_seq_one_letter_code
_entity_poly.pdbx_strand_id
1 'polypeptide(L)'
;CENAHPLFAFLREVLPTPSDDATALMTDPKFITWSPVCRNDVSWNFEKFLVGPDGVPVRRYSRRFLTIDIEPDIETLLSQGASA
;
A
#
# COMPACT_ATOMS: atom_id res chain seq x y z
N CYS A 1 6.49 11.68 7.71
CA CYS A 1 5.24 12.10 8.37
C CYS A 1 5.32 11.78 9.86
N GLU A 2 5.47 12.78 10.73
CA GLU A 2 5.79 12.57 12.16
C GLU A 2 4.68 11.88 12.97
N ASN A 3 3.41 12.02 12.57
CA ASN A 3 2.26 11.48 13.32
C ASN A 3 1.65 10.21 12.71
N ALA A 4 2.28 9.64 11.67
CA ALA A 4 1.80 8.39 11.11
C ALA A 4 2.10 7.23 12.07
N HIS A 5 1.16 6.28 12.20
CA HIS A 5 1.43 5.07 12.97
C HIS A 5 2.68 4.35 12.39
N PRO A 6 3.60 3.85 13.22
CA PRO A 6 4.88 3.30 12.75
C PRO A 6 4.75 2.24 11.65
N LEU A 7 3.74 1.37 11.74
CA LEU A 7 3.41 0.39 10.70
C LEU A 7 3.19 1.04 9.32
N PHE A 8 2.39 2.12 9.24
CA PHE A 8 2.12 2.80 7.97
C PHE A 8 3.30 3.66 7.51
N ALA A 9 4.11 4.17 8.42
CA ALA A 9 5.38 4.80 8.04
C ALA A 9 6.29 3.79 7.33
N PHE A 10 6.48 2.61 7.93
CA PHE A 10 7.27 1.51 7.37
C PHE A 10 6.72 1.01 6.03
N LEU A 11 5.42 0.70 5.93
CA LEU A 11 4.81 0.18 4.70
C LEU A 11 4.96 1.13 3.51
N ARG A 12 4.83 2.45 3.74
CA ARG A 12 4.99 3.48 2.70
C ARG A 12 6.46 3.73 2.34
N GLU A 13 7.39 3.44 3.24
CA GLU A 13 8.82 3.53 2.96
C GLU A 13 9.27 2.37 2.06
N VAL A 14 8.86 1.15 2.41
CA VAL A 14 9.20 -0.07 1.65
C VAL A 14 8.47 -0.14 0.31
N LEU A 15 7.19 0.28 0.26
CA LEU A 15 6.36 0.30 -0.93
C LEU A 15 5.90 1.75 -1.23
N PRO A 16 6.78 2.56 -1.86
CA PRO A 16 6.57 4.00 -1.98
C PRO A 16 5.39 4.39 -2.87
N THR A 17 5.01 3.55 -3.82
CA THR A 17 3.92 3.81 -4.76
C THR A 17 3.05 2.58 -4.97
N PRO A 18 1.73 2.74 -5.20
CA PRO A 18 0.89 1.66 -5.66
C PRO A 18 1.37 1.06 -7.00
N SER A 19 1.18 -0.24 -7.20
CA SER A 19 1.59 -0.95 -8.41
C SER A 19 0.74 -0.60 -9.63
N ASP A 20 -0.52 -0.21 -9.42
CA ASP A 20 -1.50 0.11 -10.46
C ASP A 20 -1.63 1.62 -10.77
N ASP A 21 -1.16 2.48 -9.86
CA ASP A 21 -1.13 3.94 -10.05
C ASP A 21 0.02 4.57 -9.26
N ALA A 22 1.14 4.81 -9.95
CA ALA A 22 2.36 5.31 -9.33
C ALA A 22 2.39 6.83 -9.14
N THR A 23 1.37 7.57 -9.60
CA THR A 23 1.45 9.04 -9.73
C THR A 23 0.37 9.79 -8.96
N ALA A 24 -0.80 9.20 -8.76
CA ALA A 24 -1.91 9.90 -8.13
C ALA A 24 -1.80 9.94 -6.60
N LEU A 25 -1.62 11.15 -6.05
CA LEU A 25 -1.76 11.41 -4.63
C LEU A 25 -3.16 11.92 -4.27
N MET A 26 -3.51 13.11 -4.75
CA MET A 26 -4.83 13.72 -4.52
C MET A 26 -5.16 14.65 -5.67
N THR A 27 -6.43 14.70 -6.07
CA THR A 27 -6.88 15.60 -7.14
C THR A 27 -7.16 17.01 -6.60
N ASP A 28 -7.92 17.12 -5.51
CA ASP A 28 -8.16 18.40 -4.84
C ASP A 28 -7.21 18.53 -3.63
N PRO A 29 -6.26 19.49 -3.63
CA PRO A 29 -5.32 19.67 -2.53
C PRO A 29 -6.00 19.99 -1.19
N LYS A 30 -7.27 20.44 -1.18
CA LYS A 30 -8.02 20.72 0.07
C LYS A 30 -8.23 19.48 0.94
N PHE A 31 -8.17 18.28 0.36
CA PHE A 31 -8.26 17.03 1.12
C PHE A 31 -6.95 16.63 1.78
N ILE A 32 -5.84 17.31 1.47
CA ILE A 32 -4.55 17.11 2.14
C ILE A 32 -4.50 18.03 3.37
N THR A 33 -4.92 17.49 4.52
CA THR A 33 -4.97 18.22 5.80
C THR A 33 -3.87 17.80 6.78
N TRP A 34 -2.94 16.95 6.35
CA TRP A 34 -1.83 16.45 7.16
C TRP A 34 -0.50 17.13 6.82
N SER A 35 0.47 17.03 7.73
CA SER A 35 1.82 17.54 7.56
C SER A 35 2.84 16.63 8.28
N PRO A 36 4.06 16.46 7.73
CA PRO A 36 4.47 16.82 6.37
C PRO A 36 3.79 15.92 5.32
N VAL A 37 3.60 16.47 4.12
CA VAL A 37 3.15 15.72 2.94
C VAL A 37 4.35 15.04 2.30
N CYS A 38 4.25 13.73 2.09
CA CYS A 38 5.29 12.90 1.49
C CYS A 38 4.80 12.26 0.19
N ARG A 39 5.72 12.01 -0.76
CA ARG A 39 5.38 11.42 -2.07
C ARG A 39 4.79 10.01 -1.97
N ASN A 40 5.07 9.31 -0.87
CA ASN A 40 4.61 7.96 -0.61
C ASN A 40 3.37 7.90 0.29
N ASP A 41 2.71 9.04 0.54
CA ASP A 41 1.50 9.09 1.36
C ASP A 41 0.39 8.17 0.83
N VAL A 42 -0.50 7.73 1.72
CA VAL A 42 -1.72 7.02 1.32
C VAL A 42 -2.67 8.05 0.73
N SER A 43 -3.08 7.83 -0.51
CA SER A 43 -3.87 8.75 -1.31
C SER A 43 -5.34 8.83 -0.87
N TRP A 44 -5.89 7.74 -0.33
CA TRP A 44 -7.28 7.70 0.15
C TRP A 44 -7.59 6.46 1.00
N ASN A 45 -8.84 6.35 1.46
CA ASN A 45 -9.37 5.12 2.03
C ASN A 45 -9.24 3.95 1.05
N PHE A 46 -9.05 2.75 1.61
CA PHE A 46 -8.91 1.49 0.88
C PHE A 46 -7.70 1.43 -0.06
N GLU A 47 -6.55 1.99 0.28
CA GLU A 47 -5.30 1.40 -0.21
C GLU A 47 -5.03 0.07 0.47
N LYS A 48 -4.32 -0.83 -0.22
CA LYS A 48 -4.04 -2.18 0.26
C LYS A 48 -2.55 -2.46 0.22
N PHE A 49 -2.06 -3.15 1.24
CA PHE A 49 -0.68 -3.64 1.32
C PHE A 49 -0.75 -5.15 1.51
N LEU A 50 -0.15 -5.88 0.57
CA LEU A 50 0.01 -7.33 0.67
C LEU A 50 1.37 -7.61 1.31
N VAL A 51 1.37 -8.43 2.36
CA VAL A 51 2.54 -8.81 3.14
C VAL A 51 2.69 -10.32 3.08
N GLY A 52 3.92 -10.79 2.86
CA GLY A 52 4.25 -12.21 2.80
C GLY A 52 4.17 -12.91 4.16
N PRO A 53 4.20 -14.26 4.18
CA PRO A 53 4.18 -15.04 5.42
C PRO A 53 5.42 -14.83 6.29
N ASP A 54 6.51 -14.33 5.72
CA ASP A 54 7.75 -13.92 6.41
C ASP A 54 7.67 -12.50 7.01
N GLY A 55 6.55 -11.80 6.84
CA GLY A 55 6.35 -10.43 7.30
C GLY A 55 6.92 -9.36 6.36
N VAL A 56 7.43 -9.73 5.19
CA VAL A 56 8.00 -8.79 4.23
C VAL A 56 6.90 -8.19 3.33
N PRO A 57 6.80 -6.87 3.17
CA PRO A 57 5.84 -6.25 2.25
C PRO A 57 6.12 -6.66 0.78
N VAL A 58 5.08 -7.14 0.09
CA VAL A 58 5.18 -7.69 -1.28
C VAL A 58 4.67 -6.69 -2.32
N ARG A 59 3.48 -6.12 -2.10
CA ARG A 59 2.84 -5.23 -3.08
C ARG A 59 1.90 -4.23 -2.42
N ARG A 60 1.77 -3.05 -3.03
CA ARG A 60 0.85 -1.98 -2.64
C ARG A 60 -0.14 -1.73 -3.79
N TYR A 61 -1.42 -1.57 -3.47
CA TYR A 61 -2.48 -1.34 -4.44
C TYR A 61 -3.24 -0.06 -4.12
N SER A 62 -3.62 0.67 -5.16
CA SER A 62 -4.24 1.99 -5.02
C SER A 62 -5.67 1.87 -4.46
N ARG A 63 -6.23 3.03 -4.10
CA ARG A 63 -7.65 3.15 -3.70
C ARG A 63 -8.64 2.61 -4.72
N ARG A 64 -8.26 2.54 -6.01
CA ARG A 64 -9.12 2.13 -7.13
C ARG A 64 -8.99 0.64 -7.46
N PHE A 65 -7.91 0.00 -7.04
CA PHE A 65 -7.72 -1.42 -7.26
C PHE A 65 -8.78 -2.22 -6.51
N LEU A 66 -9.48 -3.15 -7.15
CA LEU A 66 -10.52 -3.91 -6.47
C LEU A 66 -9.89 -4.88 -5.48
N THR A 67 -10.42 -4.96 -4.26
CA THR A 67 -9.88 -5.88 -3.25
C THR A 67 -9.97 -7.34 -3.71
N ILE A 68 -10.99 -7.70 -4.49
CA ILE A 68 -11.15 -9.05 -5.03
C ILE A 68 -10.05 -9.39 -6.06
N ASP A 69 -9.55 -8.40 -6.81
CA ASP A 69 -8.50 -8.63 -7.81
C ASP A 69 -7.13 -8.88 -7.18
N ILE A 70 -7.01 -8.79 -5.84
CA ILE A 70 -5.80 -9.16 -5.07
C ILE A 70 -5.75 -10.68 -4.84
N GLU A 71 -6.87 -11.40 -5.02
CA GLU A 71 -6.98 -12.85 -4.81
C GLU A 71 -5.85 -13.66 -5.50
N PRO A 72 -5.52 -13.46 -6.80
CA PRO A 72 -4.47 -14.23 -7.46
C PRO A 72 -3.07 -14.02 -6.84
N ASP A 73 -2.82 -12.82 -6.34
CA ASP A 73 -1.56 -12.48 -5.67
C ASP A 73 -1.46 -13.14 -4.29
N ILE A 74 -2.59 -13.25 -3.58
CA ILE A 74 -2.68 -13.98 -2.32
C ILE A 74 -2.45 -15.47 -2.57
N GLU A 75 -3.13 -16.07 -3.55
CA GLU A 75 -2.97 -17.48 -3.92
C GLU A 75 -1.52 -17.84 -4.28
N THR A 76 -0.82 -16.92 -4.95
CA THR A 76 0.61 -17.07 -5.27
C THR A 76 1.45 -17.18 -4.00
N LEU A 77 1.22 -16.32 -2.99
CA LEU A 77 1.97 -16.35 -1.73
C LEU A 77 1.62 -17.57 -0.87
N LEU A 78 0.36 -18.00 -0.88
CA LEU A 78 -0.07 -19.22 -0.20
C LEU A 78 0.61 -20.47 -0.79
N SER A 79 0.70 -20.54 -2.12
CA SER A 79 1.34 -21.66 -2.82
C SER A 79 2.85 -21.74 -2.59
N GLN A 80 3.53 -20.60 -2.46
CA GLN A 80 4.96 -20.53 -2.12
C GLN A 80 5.24 -21.01 -0.69
N GLY A 81 4.37 -20.67 0.26
CA GLY A 81 4.49 -21.12 1.66
C GLY A 81 4.23 -22.61 1.85
N ALA A 82 3.42 -23.24 0.99
CA ALA A 82 3.14 -24.68 1.05
C ALA A 82 4.30 -25.56 0.54
N SER A 83 5.33 -24.96 -0.05
CA SER A 83 6.53 -25.65 -0.56
C SER A 83 7.71 -25.61 0.43
N ALA A 84 7.50 -25.10 1.65
CA ALA A 84 8.48 -24.99 2.72
C ALA A 84 8.25 -26.04 3.83
#